data_AF-B0XA99-F1
#
_entry.id   AF-B0XA99-F1
#
_cell.length_a   1.000
_cell.length_b   1.000
_cell.length_c   1.000
_cell.angle_alpha   90.00
_cell.angle_beta   90.00
_cell.angle_gamma   90.00
#
_symmetry.space_group_name_H-M   'P 1'
#
loop_
_entity.id
_entity.type
_entity.pdbx_description
1 polymer ?
#
loop_
_entity_poly.entity_id
_entity_poly.type
_entity_poly.pdbx_seq_one_letter_code
_entity_poly.pdbx_strand_id
1 'polypeptide(L)'
;MNPLRKALAMVRLWAVRARRLSESVPDCFGLLDWILIVAGVRFESRVGWQRFAWNLYVGVGYFQFLIGVVNFFGAVVNVEDVVMTVWSTNMVAAEIQCLLKHVHLLRHDVVIKEIFCWIPNSLQLRTFHIPSWIGRYFGTRFAWFIQVIYISAFASFWASKLFCCTIVAAVLMTGVKVEQEILVHQLGNLEEELKDLWENYHESDHTQILFWERFKSLVQTTMKHQSLILLEIQKLKPLAEMLIFYVYYFALITIGSTFFIVMSESITFMHIAMGATVWVICLECYVLCYLVDAFKDVFQSISGHMFSLSVQLPYSAEHRREYLGMRSTLDIVARCSQNVIRFGCPETAVKDLRSGTTPKEAKTLPPQPAQPPDSVPRRQKEEHLLVQEGLQIVNGCIGAGWSTRFLKDDLIKLLFKNDPEKPPEIEGLGEEGVGTVQMCVGVSADPFAVRSYYPPREQFLTWA
;
A
#
# COMPACT_ATOMS: atom_id res chain seq x y z
N MET A 1 38.68 -5.25 -39.72
CA MET A 1 38.02 -5.98 -38.61
C MET A 1 36.50 -5.94 -38.84
N ASN A 2 35.83 -7.09 -38.91
CA ASN A 2 34.42 -7.16 -39.34
C ASN A 2 33.49 -6.44 -38.34
N PRO A 3 32.62 -5.51 -38.78
CA PRO A 3 31.73 -4.75 -37.89
C PRO A 3 30.80 -5.66 -37.08
N LEU A 4 30.39 -6.80 -37.65
CA LEU A 4 29.60 -7.83 -36.97
C LEU A 4 30.32 -8.42 -35.74
N ARG A 5 31.64 -8.63 -35.81
CA ARG A 5 32.43 -9.14 -34.66
C ARG A 5 32.53 -8.10 -33.55
N LYS A 6 32.60 -6.80 -33.88
CA LYS A 6 32.55 -5.71 -32.88
C LYS A 6 31.19 -5.64 -32.19
N ALA A 7 30.10 -5.78 -32.95
CA ALA A 7 28.75 -5.78 -32.39
C ALA A 7 28.53 -6.98 -31.45
N LEU A 8 28.91 -8.20 -31.88
CA LEU A 8 28.83 -9.40 -31.04
C LEU A 8 29.68 -9.32 -29.78
N ALA A 9 30.88 -8.73 -29.87
CA ALA A 9 31.73 -8.50 -28.71
C ALA A 9 31.09 -7.51 -27.72
N MET A 10 30.44 -6.44 -28.21
CA MET A 10 29.69 -5.52 -27.35
C MET A 10 28.50 -6.19 -26.68
N VAL A 11 27.71 -6.99 -27.42
CA VAL A 11 26.56 -7.72 -26.84
C VAL A 11 27.03 -8.70 -25.76
N ARG A 12 28.12 -9.44 -26.00
CA ARG A 12 28.71 -10.33 -24.98
C ARG A 12 29.22 -9.56 -23.76
N LEU A 13 29.85 -8.40 -23.97
CA LEU A 13 30.32 -7.55 -22.87
C LEU A 13 29.14 -7.01 -22.04
N TRP A 14 28.04 -6.62 -22.68
CA TRP A 14 26.80 -6.21 -22.02
C TRP A 14 26.16 -7.36 -21.25
N ALA A 15 26.09 -8.55 -21.84
CA ALA A 15 25.56 -9.75 -21.17
C ALA A 15 26.40 -10.13 -19.93
N VAL A 16 27.73 -10.06 -20.04
CA VAL A 16 28.63 -10.33 -18.90
C VAL A 16 28.51 -9.25 -17.82
N ARG A 17 28.35 -7.98 -18.18
CA ARG A 17 28.09 -6.91 -17.20
C ARG A 17 26.74 -7.08 -16.52
N ALA A 18 25.69 -7.42 -17.28
CA ALA A 18 24.37 -7.71 -16.73
C ALA A 18 24.42 -8.89 -15.76
N ARG A 19 25.16 -9.96 -16.11
CA ARG A 19 25.38 -11.10 -15.23
C ARG A 19 26.15 -10.73 -13.95
N ARG A 20 27.21 -9.94 -14.08
CA ARG A 20 28.03 -9.53 -12.93
C ARG A 20 27.28 -8.56 -12.00
N LEU A 21 26.39 -7.73 -12.54
CA LEU A 21 25.45 -6.90 -11.78
C LEU A 21 24.40 -7.76 -11.05
N SER A 22 24.06 -8.95 -11.58
CA SER A 22 23.17 -9.91 -10.94
C SER A 22 23.84 -10.74 -9.82
N GLU A 23 25.18 -10.79 -9.76
CA GLU A 23 25.94 -11.62 -8.82
C GLU A 23 26.42 -10.88 -7.56
N SER A 24 26.53 -9.55 -7.57
CA SER A 24 26.72 -8.76 -6.36
C SER A 24 25.40 -8.70 -5.59
N VAL A 25 25.37 -9.21 -4.35
CA VAL A 25 24.21 -9.32 -3.42
C VAL A 25 22.95 -8.68 -4.01
N PRO A 26 22.00 -9.50 -4.52
CA PRO A 26 20.90 -8.96 -5.29
C PRO A 26 20.08 -8.04 -4.39
N ASP A 27 20.24 -6.73 -4.56
CA ASP A 27 19.27 -5.77 -4.05
C ASP A 27 17.92 -6.25 -4.60
N CYS A 28 17.01 -6.68 -3.73
CA CYS A 28 15.68 -7.15 -4.11
C CYS A 28 14.92 -6.12 -4.97
N PHE A 29 15.34 -4.85 -4.88
CA PHE A 29 14.82 -3.71 -5.62
C PHE A 29 15.52 -3.42 -6.95
N GLY A 30 16.60 -4.13 -7.31
CA GLY A 30 17.32 -3.88 -8.56
C GLY A 30 16.43 -4.06 -9.79
N LEU A 31 15.52 -5.05 -9.78
CA LEU A 31 14.51 -5.22 -10.83
C LEU A 31 13.54 -4.02 -10.88
N LEU A 32 13.18 -3.47 -9.73
CA LEU A 32 12.26 -2.33 -9.64
C LEU A 32 12.90 -1.06 -10.20
N ASP A 33 14.19 -0.84 -9.92
CA ASP A 33 14.96 0.25 -10.53
C ASP A 33 14.99 0.12 -12.05
N TRP A 34 15.20 -1.09 -12.58
CA TRP A 34 15.12 -1.33 -14.02
C TRP A 34 13.73 -1.01 -14.58
N ILE A 35 12.66 -1.39 -13.89
CA ILE A 35 11.28 -1.10 -14.30
C ILE A 35 11.03 0.42 -14.29
N LEU A 36 11.47 1.14 -13.25
CA LEU A 36 11.36 2.60 -13.13
C LEU A 36 12.10 3.34 -14.25
N ILE A 37 13.29 2.85 -14.62
CA ILE A 37 14.07 3.39 -15.73
C ILE A 37 13.35 3.13 -17.06
N VAL A 38 12.92 1.89 -17.31
CA VAL A 38 12.19 1.54 -18.54
C VAL A 38 10.87 2.30 -18.63
N ALA A 39 10.21 2.58 -17.52
CA ALA A 39 8.98 3.35 -17.49
C ALA A 39 9.18 4.86 -17.66
N GLY A 40 10.40 5.37 -17.81
CA GLY A 40 10.57 6.81 -17.96
C GLY A 40 10.27 7.61 -16.69
N VAL A 41 10.19 6.95 -15.51
CA VAL A 41 9.81 7.62 -14.26
C VAL A 41 10.97 8.42 -13.71
N ARG A 42 12.07 7.73 -13.42
CA ARG A 42 13.23 8.33 -12.80
C ARG A 42 14.48 7.67 -13.31
N PHE A 43 15.37 8.50 -13.82
CA PHE A 43 16.69 8.08 -14.24
C PHE A 43 17.65 9.20 -13.91
N GLU A 44 18.27 9.09 -12.74
CA GLU A 44 19.31 10.01 -12.32
C GLU A 44 20.61 9.56 -12.96
N SER A 45 20.80 9.93 -14.22
CA SER A 45 22.11 9.83 -14.82
C SER A 45 22.92 11.08 -14.56
N ARG A 46 24.15 10.85 -14.07
CA ARG A 46 25.22 11.84 -14.02
C ARG A 46 25.91 12.01 -15.37
N VAL A 47 25.70 11.11 -16.34
CA VAL A 47 26.32 11.15 -17.67
C VAL A 47 25.49 12.04 -18.60
N GLY A 48 26.12 13.08 -19.18
CA GLY A 48 25.44 14.04 -20.05
C GLY A 48 24.71 13.42 -21.24
N TRP A 49 25.30 12.44 -21.94
CA TRP A 49 24.62 11.74 -23.03
C TRP A 49 23.43 10.91 -22.56
N GLN A 50 23.52 10.26 -21.40
CA GLN A 50 22.41 9.50 -20.85
C GLN A 50 21.28 10.42 -20.40
N ARG A 51 21.60 11.58 -19.83
CA ARG A 51 20.61 12.64 -19.56
C ARG A 51 19.99 13.17 -20.85
N PHE A 52 20.79 13.36 -21.90
CA PHE A 52 20.27 13.75 -23.22
C PHE A 52 19.38 12.66 -23.83
N ALA A 53 19.81 11.40 -23.81
CA ALA A 53 19.06 10.24 -24.29
C ALA A 53 17.78 10.04 -23.48
N TRP A 54 17.82 10.29 -22.18
CA TRP A 54 16.66 10.31 -21.31
C TRP A 54 15.71 11.46 -21.64
N ASN A 55 16.21 12.68 -21.81
CA ASN A 55 15.41 13.83 -22.22
C ASN A 55 14.80 13.59 -23.61
N LEU A 56 15.53 12.93 -24.51
CA LEU A 56 15.03 12.50 -25.81
C LEU A 56 13.96 11.43 -25.65
N TYR A 57 14.16 10.42 -24.79
CA TYR A 57 13.21 9.37 -24.49
C TYR A 57 11.90 9.92 -23.94
N VAL A 58 11.99 10.82 -22.95
CA VAL A 58 10.88 11.54 -22.36
C VAL A 58 10.21 12.45 -23.41
N GLY A 59 11.00 13.17 -24.21
CA GLY A 59 10.52 14.04 -25.29
C GLY A 59 9.77 13.28 -26.39
N VAL A 60 10.24 12.09 -26.77
CA VAL A 60 9.54 11.19 -27.70
C VAL A 60 8.20 10.77 -27.12
N GLY A 61 8.12 10.48 -25.82
CA GLY A 61 6.85 10.21 -25.14
C GLY A 61 5.86 11.39 -25.20
N TYR A 62 6.33 12.61 -24.93
CA TYR A 62 5.48 13.81 -25.04
C TYR A 62 5.05 14.09 -26.48
N PHE A 63 5.91 13.83 -27.45
CA PHE A 63 5.58 13.97 -28.86
C PHE A 63 4.52 12.94 -29.30
N GLN A 64 4.63 11.70 -28.83
CA GLN A 64 3.62 10.65 -29.05
C GLN A 64 2.26 11.06 -28.46
N PHE A 65 2.25 11.58 -27.22
CA PHE A 65 1.05 12.12 -26.59
C PHE A 65 0.39 13.21 -27.43
N LEU A 66 1.19 14.17 -27.93
CA LEU A 66 0.67 15.25 -28.77
C LEU A 66 0.03 14.71 -30.06
N ILE A 67 0.62 13.69 -30.69
CA ILE A 67 0.02 13.01 -31.84
C ILE A 67 -1.31 12.35 -31.45
N GLY A 68 -1.37 11.67 -30.30
CA GLY A 68 -2.61 11.07 -29.78
C GLY A 68 -3.74 12.09 -29.63
N VAL A 69 -3.44 13.24 -29.03
CA VAL A 69 -4.39 14.36 -28.86
C VAL A 69 -4.85 14.94 -30.20
N VAL A 70 -3.94 15.17 -31.15
CA VAL A 70 -4.30 15.67 -32.48
C VAL A 70 -5.18 14.68 -33.23
N ASN A 71 -4.87 13.38 -33.15
CA ASN A 71 -5.69 12.32 -33.74
C ASN A 71 -7.10 12.29 -33.13
N PHE A 72 -7.23 12.50 -31.83
CA PHE A 72 -8.51 12.62 -31.16
C PHE A 72 -9.33 13.80 -31.67
N PHE A 73 -8.75 15.00 -31.76
CA PHE A 73 -9.46 16.16 -32.32
C PHE A 73 -9.85 15.93 -33.79
N GLY A 74 -8.99 15.29 -34.57
CA GLY A 74 -9.30 14.90 -35.95
C GLY A 74 -10.50 13.95 -36.03
N ALA A 75 -10.56 12.93 -35.17
CA ALA A 75 -11.68 12.00 -35.10
C ALA A 75 -12.98 12.68 -34.63
N VAL A 76 -12.90 13.56 -33.63
CA VAL A 76 -14.06 14.31 -33.13
C VAL A 76 -14.62 15.29 -34.17
N VAL A 77 -13.75 15.92 -34.98
CA VAL A 77 -14.21 16.82 -36.05
C VAL A 77 -14.83 16.02 -37.21
N ASN A 78 -14.25 14.85 -37.52
CA ASN A 78 -14.75 13.93 -38.55
C ASN A 78 -15.72 12.91 -37.95
N VAL A 79 -16.85 13.39 -37.43
CA VAL A 79 -17.91 12.63 -36.71
C VAL A 79 -18.48 11.43 -37.50
N GLU A 80 -18.05 11.20 -38.74
CA GLU A 80 -18.51 10.12 -39.61
C GLU A 80 -18.17 8.71 -39.07
N ASP A 81 -17.17 8.58 -38.19
CA ASP A 81 -16.78 7.29 -37.59
C ASP A 81 -16.81 7.32 -36.06
N VAL A 82 -17.92 6.84 -35.50
CA VAL A 82 -18.16 6.74 -34.06
C VAL A 82 -17.16 5.77 -33.41
N VAL A 83 -16.79 4.68 -34.08
CA VAL A 83 -15.86 3.68 -33.54
C VAL A 83 -14.48 4.27 -33.40
N MET A 84 -13.99 4.95 -34.45
CA MET A 84 -12.71 5.65 -34.42
C MET A 84 -12.69 6.74 -33.34
N THR A 85 -13.80 7.47 -33.17
CA THR A 85 -13.93 8.50 -32.12
C THR A 85 -13.83 7.89 -30.71
N VAL A 86 -14.54 6.79 -30.44
CA VAL A 86 -14.48 6.08 -29.14
C VAL A 86 -13.07 5.54 -28.88
N TRP A 87 -12.44 4.94 -29.89
CA TRP A 87 -11.07 4.44 -29.79
C TRP A 87 -10.05 5.54 -29.48
N SER A 88 -10.10 6.64 -30.22
CA SER A 88 -9.24 7.80 -29.97
C SER A 88 -9.49 8.41 -28.59
N THR A 89 -10.74 8.43 -28.12
CA THR A 89 -11.08 8.89 -26.77
C THR A 89 -10.43 8.01 -25.70
N ASN A 90 -10.49 6.68 -25.86
CA ASN A 90 -9.84 5.74 -24.94
C ASN A 90 -8.33 5.89 -24.91
N MET A 91 -7.69 6.09 -26.07
CA MET A 91 -6.24 6.29 -26.14
C MET A 91 -5.83 7.56 -25.39
N VAL A 92 -6.53 8.68 -25.61
CA VAL A 92 -6.27 9.92 -24.86
C VAL A 92 -6.56 9.73 -23.36
N ALA A 93 -7.62 9.02 -22.99
CA ALA A 93 -7.91 8.71 -21.58
C ALA A 93 -6.80 7.87 -20.93
N ALA A 94 -6.26 6.86 -21.64
CA ALA A 94 -5.15 6.03 -21.18
C ALA A 94 -3.86 6.85 -20.99
N GLU A 95 -3.58 7.76 -21.93
CA GLU A 95 -2.45 8.67 -21.85
C GLU A 95 -2.60 9.66 -20.68
N ILE A 96 -3.80 10.23 -20.48
CA ILE A 96 -4.11 11.10 -19.33
C ILE A 96 -3.93 10.31 -18.03
N GLN A 97 -4.43 9.08 -17.96
CA GLN A 97 -4.26 8.23 -16.78
C GLN A 97 -2.78 7.94 -16.51
N CYS A 98 -1.99 7.67 -17.55
CA CYS A 98 -0.55 7.51 -17.44
C CYS A 98 0.13 8.77 -16.88
N LEU A 99 -0.24 9.96 -17.36
CA LEU A 99 0.28 11.23 -16.86
C LEU A 99 -0.14 11.48 -15.41
N LEU A 100 -1.40 11.20 -15.05
CA LEU A 100 -1.89 11.31 -13.68
C LEU A 100 -1.14 10.37 -12.73
N LYS A 101 -0.97 9.09 -13.10
CA LYS A 101 -0.17 8.12 -12.35
C LYS A 101 1.27 8.61 -12.18
N HIS A 102 1.89 9.10 -13.25
CA HIS A 102 3.26 9.60 -13.22
C HIS A 102 3.42 10.86 -12.35
N VAL A 103 2.53 11.85 -12.49
CA VAL A 103 2.52 13.07 -11.66
C VAL A 103 2.28 12.72 -10.19
N HIS A 104 1.38 11.77 -9.93
CA HIS A 104 1.11 11.31 -8.57
C HIS A 104 2.35 10.63 -7.97
N LEU A 105 2.99 9.73 -8.73
CA LEU A 105 4.23 9.08 -8.31
C LEU A 105 5.36 10.10 -8.05
N LEU A 106 5.51 11.11 -8.93
CA LEU A 106 6.48 12.20 -8.75
C LEU A 106 6.18 13.07 -7.52
N ARG A 107 4.91 13.38 -7.25
CA ARG A 107 4.50 14.15 -6.08
C ARG A 107 4.83 13.40 -4.78
N HIS A 108 4.72 12.08 -4.80
CA HIS A 108 5.09 11.21 -3.70
C HIS A 108 6.55 10.73 -3.76
N ASP A 109 7.38 11.20 -4.71
CA ASP A 109 8.79 10.80 -4.85
C ASP A 109 9.63 11.20 -3.63
N VAL A 110 9.18 12.16 -2.80
CA VAL A 110 9.82 12.43 -1.49
C VAL A 110 9.58 11.28 -0.52
N VAL A 111 8.35 10.76 -0.46
CA VAL A 111 7.98 9.62 0.39
C VAL A 111 8.63 8.34 -0.13
N ILE A 112 8.63 8.15 -1.45
CA ILE A 112 9.30 7.03 -2.10
C ILE A 112 10.82 7.13 -1.85
N LYS A 113 11.43 8.32 -1.97
CA LYS A 113 12.84 8.48 -1.58
C LYS A 113 13.08 8.19 -0.11
N GLU A 114 12.23 8.62 0.82
CA GLU A 114 12.38 8.28 2.23
C GLU A 114 12.31 6.76 2.47
N ILE A 115 11.37 6.07 1.81
CA ILE A 115 11.22 4.61 1.92
C ILE A 115 12.41 3.87 1.27
N PHE A 116 12.85 4.31 0.09
CA PHE A 116 13.98 3.71 -0.64
C PHE A 116 15.36 4.09 -0.06
N CYS A 117 15.49 5.26 0.59
CA CYS A 117 16.74 5.70 1.24
C CYS A 117 17.08 4.92 2.52
N TRP A 118 16.24 3.97 2.92
CA TRP A 118 16.57 3.03 3.99
C TRP A 118 17.59 1.96 3.57
N ILE A 119 18.04 1.94 2.30
CA ILE A 119 19.07 1.02 1.78
C ILE A 119 20.16 1.84 1.05
N PRO A 120 21.42 1.90 1.56
CA PRO A 120 22.48 2.72 0.95
C PRO A 120 23.27 1.94 -0.11
N ASN A 121 23.57 2.54 -1.25
CA ASN A 121 24.59 2.01 -2.18
C ASN A 121 25.44 3.13 -2.84
N SER A 122 26.74 2.90 -2.85
CA SER A 122 27.80 3.88 -3.10
C SER A 122 28.67 3.46 -4.29
N LEU A 123 28.24 3.63 -5.54
CA LEU A 123 29.12 3.40 -6.71
C LEU A 123 28.57 3.96 -8.02
N GLN A 124 28.56 5.28 -8.18
CA GLN A 124 28.33 5.92 -9.49
C GLN A 124 29.24 7.13 -9.69
N LEU A 125 30.51 6.90 -10.08
CA LEU A 125 31.29 7.91 -10.81
C LEU A 125 32.55 7.32 -11.48
N ARG A 126 32.50 7.14 -12.81
CA ARG A 126 33.56 7.49 -13.78
C ARG A 126 33.24 6.88 -15.15
N THR A 127 33.75 7.53 -16.20
CA THR A 127 34.14 6.93 -17.50
C THR A 127 33.25 7.29 -18.71
N PHE A 128 33.52 8.49 -19.24
CA PHE A 128 33.73 8.80 -20.69
C PHE A 128 32.55 8.82 -21.70
N HIS A 129 32.87 9.25 -22.91
CA HIS A 129 32.26 10.37 -23.66
C HIS A 129 32.16 10.07 -25.19
N ILE A 130 31.40 10.94 -25.90
CA ILE A 130 31.31 11.28 -27.37
C ILE A 130 30.80 10.19 -28.36
N PRO A 131 30.39 10.46 -29.65
CA PRO A 131 30.09 11.71 -30.40
C PRO A 131 28.88 11.68 -31.39
N SER A 132 28.73 12.74 -32.21
CA SER A 132 27.51 13.44 -32.67
C SER A 132 27.11 13.37 -34.17
N TRP A 133 27.41 12.30 -34.92
CA TRP A 133 27.37 12.34 -36.40
C TRP A 133 26.30 11.50 -37.12
N ILE A 134 25.33 10.91 -36.40
CA ILE A 134 24.45 9.85 -36.95
C ILE A 134 23.28 10.36 -37.82
N GLY A 135 22.97 11.66 -37.86
CA GLY A 135 21.65 12.12 -38.30
C GLY A 135 21.36 12.31 -39.81
N ARG A 136 22.32 12.25 -40.74
CA ARG A 136 22.14 12.92 -42.05
C ARG A 136 21.69 12.04 -43.26
N TYR A 137 21.43 10.74 -43.15
CA TYR A 137 21.61 9.81 -44.31
C TYR A 137 20.47 8.85 -44.81
N PHE A 138 19.30 8.64 -44.18
CA PHE A 138 18.71 7.27 -44.22
C PHE A 138 17.54 6.86 -45.18
N GLY A 139 16.82 7.70 -45.92
CA GLY A 139 15.93 7.26 -47.04
C GLY A 139 14.58 6.54 -46.71
N THR A 140 13.84 6.05 -47.72
CA THR A 140 12.42 5.59 -47.60
C THR A 140 12.20 4.19 -47.03
N ARG A 141 13.07 3.20 -47.29
CA ARG A 141 13.01 1.90 -46.58
C ARG A 141 13.27 2.07 -45.08
N PHE A 142 14.06 3.08 -44.73
CA PHE A 142 14.27 3.46 -43.35
C PHE A 142 13.05 4.13 -42.73
N ALA A 143 12.21 4.83 -43.51
CA ALA A 143 10.93 5.34 -43.01
C ALA A 143 9.99 4.20 -42.57
N TRP A 144 9.88 3.13 -43.36
CA TRP A 144 9.11 1.94 -42.97
C TRP A 144 9.71 1.24 -41.74
N PHE A 145 11.04 1.11 -41.69
CA PHE A 145 11.73 0.54 -40.53
C PHE A 145 11.55 1.39 -39.26
N ILE A 146 11.62 2.73 -39.38
CA ILE A 146 11.29 3.66 -38.29
C ILE A 146 9.84 3.47 -37.86
N GLN A 147 8.90 3.27 -38.78
CA GLN A 147 7.49 3.09 -38.46
C GLN A 147 7.26 1.80 -37.64
N VAL A 148 7.88 0.69 -38.02
CA VAL A 148 7.81 -0.56 -37.23
C VAL A 148 8.46 -0.39 -35.85
N ILE A 149 9.64 0.24 -35.80
CA ILE A 149 10.27 0.58 -34.52
C ILE A 149 9.37 1.47 -33.70
N TYR A 150 8.74 2.48 -34.29
CA TYR A 150 7.86 3.42 -33.62
C TYR A 150 6.65 2.71 -33.02
N ILE A 151 5.96 1.83 -33.76
CA ILE A 151 4.81 1.08 -33.25
C ILE A 151 5.23 0.13 -32.11
N SER A 152 6.36 -0.59 -32.28
CA SER A 152 6.87 -1.50 -31.25
C SER A 152 7.34 -0.77 -29.99
N ALA A 153 7.97 0.40 -30.17
CA ALA A 153 8.44 1.25 -29.10
C ALA A 153 7.24 1.91 -28.41
N PHE A 154 6.22 2.35 -29.14
CA PHE A 154 4.98 2.90 -28.60
C PHE A 154 4.32 1.90 -27.66
N ALA A 155 4.04 0.67 -28.13
CA ALA A 155 3.41 -0.35 -27.30
C ALA A 155 4.24 -0.67 -26.04
N SER A 156 5.55 -0.88 -26.20
CA SER A 156 6.46 -1.20 -25.08
C SER A 156 6.61 -0.04 -24.09
N PHE A 157 6.67 1.20 -24.59
CA PHE A 157 6.87 2.42 -23.81
C PHE A 157 5.63 2.79 -23.00
N TRP A 158 4.45 2.74 -23.62
CA TRP A 158 3.21 3.10 -22.95
C TRP A 158 2.74 1.99 -22.01
N ALA A 159 2.91 0.71 -22.38
CA ALA A 159 2.62 -0.38 -21.46
C ALA A 159 3.51 -0.31 -20.21
N SER A 160 4.83 -0.12 -20.37
CA SER A 160 5.73 -0.02 -19.21
C SER A 160 5.36 1.16 -18.31
N LYS A 161 5.02 2.31 -18.88
CA LYS A 161 4.57 3.49 -18.14
C LYS A 161 3.25 3.28 -17.40
N LEU A 162 2.26 2.69 -18.08
CA LEU A 162 0.93 2.47 -17.52
C LEU A 162 0.99 1.57 -16.27
N PHE A 163 1.79 0.49 -16.34
CA PHE A 163 1.89 -0.51 -15.30
C PHE A 163 2.98 -0.24 -14.26
N CYS A 164 4.00 0.57 -14.57
CA CYS A 164 5.11 0.78 -13.64
C CYS A 164 4.66 1.36 -12.30
N CYS A 165 3.78 2.36 -12.29
CA CYS A 165 3.28 2.92 -11.03
C CYS A 165 2.58 1.86 -10.18
N THR A 166 1.84 0.97 -10.82
CA THR A 166 1.15 -0.15 -10.16
C THR A 166 2.11 -1.20 -9.67
N ILE A 167 3.13 -1.56 -10.46
CA ILE A 167 4.19 -2.48 -10.04
C ILE A 167 4.95 -1.90 -8.84
N VAL A 168 5.31 -0.61 -8.86
CA VAL A 168 5.99 0.05 -7.75
C VAL A 168 5.13 0.04 -6.50
N ALA A 169 3.87 0.45 -6.60
CA ALA A 169 2.95 0.40 -5.48
C ALA A 169 2.77 -1.04 -4.97
N ALA A 170 2.64 -2.02 -5.86
CA ALA A 170 2.48 -3.43 -5.52
C ALA A 170 3.71 -3.99 -4.81
N VAL A 171 4.93 -3.66 -5.25
CA VAL A 171 6.17 -4.08 -4.61
C VAL A 171 6.34 -3.41 -3.25
N LEU A 172 6.06 -2.12 -3.14
CA LEU A 172 6.09 -1.41 -1.85
C LEU A 172 5.09 -2.01 -0.85
N MET A 173 3.87 -2.23 -1.30
CA MET A 173 2.82 -2.92 -0.55
C MET A 173 3.27 -4.32 -0.13
N THR A 174 3.80 -5.13 -1.05
CA THR A 174 4.28 -6.48 -0.73
C THR A 174 5.43 -6.45 0.26
N GLY A 175 6.38 -5.52 0.13
CA GLY A 175 7.51 -5.39 1.05
C GLY A 175 7.04 -5.09 2.47
N VAL A 176 6.15 -4.11 2.63
CA VAL A 176 5.58 -3.77 3.95
C VAL A 176 4.72 -4.92 4.50
N LYS A 177 4.00 -5.65 3.65
CA LYS A 177 3.25 -6.85 4.06
C LYS A 177 4.18 -7.91 4.65
N VAL A 178 5.32 -8.20 4.01
CA VAL A 178 6.28 -9.19 4.50
C VAL A 178 6.85 -8.79 5.86
N GLU A 179 7.20 -7.52 6.06
CA GLU A 179 7.64 -7.02 7.37
C GLU A 179 6.57 -7.22 8.46
N GLN A 180 5.30 -7.06 8.11
CA GLN A 180 4.20 -7.35 9.02
C GLN A 180 4.00 -8.84 9.31
N GLU A 181 4.17 -9.72 8.31
CA GLU A 181 4.12 -11.17 8.52
C GLU A 181 5.25 -11.64 9.46
N ILE A 182 6.44 -11.03 9.35
CA ILE A 182 7.54 -11.27 10.30
C ILE A 182 7.12 -10.84 11.71
N LEU A 183 6.45 -9.70 11.85
CA LEU A 183 5.94 -9.22 13.14
C LEU A 183 4.87 -10.15 13.73
N VAL A 184 3.97 -10.69 12.91
CA VAL A 184 2.99 -11.70 13.32
C VAL A 184 3.70 -12.93 13.87
N HIS A 185 4.72 -13.43 13.18
CA HIS A 185 5.50 -14.58 13.64
C HIS A 185 6.23 -14.29 14.97
N GLN A 186 6.77 -13.08 15.14
CA GLN A 186 7.40 -12.68 16.41
C GLN A 186 6.38 -12.64 17.56
N LEU A 187 5.15 -12.16 17.29
CA LEU A 187 4.05 -12.17 18.27
C LEU A 187 3.59 -13.58 18.62
N GLY A 188 3.52 -14.49 17.63
CA GLY A 188 3.21 -15.90 17.87
C GLY A 188 4.25 -16.59 18.76
N ASN A 189 5.54 -16.39 18.47
CA ASN A 189 6.62 -16.92 19.31
C ASN A 189 6.59 -16.33 20.73
N LEU A 190 6.24 -15.05 20.86
CA LEU A 190 6.07 -14.39 22.16
C LEU A 190 4.94 -15.04 22.97
N GLU A 191 3.82 -15.35 22.33
CA GLU A 191 2.69 -16.05 22.97
C GLU A 191 3.10 -17.42 23.49
N GLU A 192 3.90 -18.18 22.73
CA GLU A 192 4.46 -19.47 23.16
C GLU A 192 5.45 -19.31 24.33
N GLU A 193 6.42 -18.39 24.27
CA GLU A 193 7.38 -18.13 25.36
C GLU A 193 6.66 -17.71 26.65
N LEU A 194 5.60 -16.90 26.53
CA LEU A 194 4.81 -16.46 27.68
C LEU A 194 3.97 -17.58 28.27
N LYS A 195 3.52 -18.54 27.48
CA LYS A 195 2.78 -19.69 27.98
C LYS A 195 3.64 -20.54 28.92
N ASP A 196 4.89 -20.78 28.55
CA ASP A 196 5.84 -21.52 29.40
C ASP A 196 6.16 -20.76 30.71
N LEU A 197 6.30 -19.44 30.64
CA LEU A 197 6.49 -18.61 31.84
C LEU A 197 5.23 -18.53 32.70
N TRP A 198 4.06 -18.57 32.08
CA TRP A 198 2.77 -18.52 32.75
C TRP A 198 2.52 -19.78 33.58
N GLU A 199 2.89 -20.96 33.09
CA GLU A 199 2.78 -22.21 33.85
C GLU A 199 3.58 -22.16 35.17
N ASN A 200 4.67 -21.40 35.21
CA ASN A 200 5.54 -21.22 36.39
C ASN A 200 5.23 -19.95 37.21
N TYR A 201 4.21 -19.18 36.82
CA TYR A 201 3.92 -17.85 37.38
C TYR A 201 3.54 -17.91 38.87
N HIS A 202 2.87 -18.98 39.31
CA HIS A 202 2.37 -19.12 40.67
C HIS A 202 3.38 -19.74 41.66
N GLU A 203 4.56 -20.16 41.20
CA GLU A 203 5.52 -20.86 42.07
C GLU A 203 6.28 -19.93 43.03
N SER A 204 6.58 -18.69 42.62
CA SER A 204 7.36 -17.76 43.45
C SER A 204 7.13 -16.29 43.09
N ASP A 205 7.35 -15.37 44.03
CA ASP A 205 7.30 -13.93 43.75
C ASP A 205 8.39 -13.50 42.76
N HIS A 206 9.53 -14.22 42.75
CA HIS A 206 10.62 -13.95 41.82
C HIS A 206 10.23 -14.26 40.37
N THR A 207 9.49 -15.34 40.11
CA THR A 207 9.01 -15.69 38.77
C THR A 207 7.96 -14.69 38.26
N GLN A 208 7.14 -14.11 39.16
CA GLN A 208 6.20 -13.03 38.78
C GLN A 208 6.94 -11.78 38.30
N ILE A 209 7.95 -11.32 39.06
CA ILE A 209 8.73 -10.12 38.69
C ILE A 209 9.44 -10.36 37.35
N LEU A 210 10.07 -11.53 37.19
CA LEU A 210 10.76 -11.90 35.95
C LEU A 210 9.81 -11.94 34.75
N PHE A 211 8.62 -12.52 34.91
CA PHE A 211 7.57 -12.55 33.89
C PHE A 211 7.22 -11.13 33.44
N TRP A 212 6.92 -10.22 34.38
CA TRP A 212 6.52 -8.86 34.05
C TRP A 212 7.63 -8.05 33.39
N GLU A 213 8.87 -8.18 33.87
CA GLU A 213 10.03 -7.50 33.27
C GLU A 213 10.27 -7.99 31.83
N ARG A 214 10.23 -9.30 31.63
CA ARG A 214 10.43 -9.93 30.32
C ARG A 214 9.31 -9.57 29.36
N PHE A 215 8.06 -9.73 29.78
CA PHE A 215 6.87 -9.39 29.00
C PHE A 215 6.88 -7.92 28.58
N LYS A 216 7.14 -7.02 29.52
CA LYS A 216 7.20 -5.57 29.26
C LYS A 216 8.29 -5.24 28.23
N SER A 217 9.48 -5.81 28.36
CA SER A 217 10.58 -5.59 27.42
C SER A 217 10.23 -6.06 26.00
N LEU A 218 9.62 -7.24 25.88
CA LEU A 218 9.24 -7.82 24.59
C LEU A 218 8.12 -7.02 23.94
N VAL A 219 7.03 -6.76 24.66
CA VAL A 219 5.90 -5.97 24.15
C VAL A 219 6.36 -4.57 23.74
N GLN A 220 7.21 -3.89 24.52
CA GLN A 220 7.72 -2.57 24.15
C GLN A 220 8.54 -2.60 22.85
N THR A 221 9.38 -3.63 22.66
CA THR A 221 10.17 -3.80 21.44
C THR A 221 9.26 -4.02 20.23
N THR A 222 8.27 -4.91 20.36
CA THR A 222 7.29 -5.21 19.32
C THR A 222 6.43 -3.99 18.97
N MET A 223 5.95 -3.25 19.98
CA MET A 223 5.14 -2.04 19.77
C MET A 223 5.92 -0.93 19.07
N LYS A 224 7.20 -0.77 19.41
CA LYS A 224 8.08 0.19 18.75
C LYS A 224 8.30 -0.18 17.28
N HIS A 225 8.44 -1.47 16.97
CA HIS A 225 8.56 -1.93 15.59
C HIS A 225 7.24 -1.72 14.82
N GLN A 226 6.10 -2.06 15.44
CA GLN A 226 4.78 -1.86 14.85
C GLN A 226 4.46 -0.40 14.58
N SER A 227 4.84 0.52 15.48
CA SER A 227 4.58 1.95 15.27
C SER A 227 5.35 2.52 14.09
N LEU A 228 6.59 2.04 13.86
CA LEU A 228 7.38 2.41 12.68
C LEU A 228 6.73 1.91 11.39
N ILE A 229 6.27 0.65 11.35
CA ILE A 229 5.59 0.09 10.18
C ILE A 229 4.27 0.83 9.92
N LEU A 230 3.48 1.08 10.96
CA LEU A 230 2.22 1.83 10.85
C LEU A 230 2.42 3.23 10.29
N LEU A 231 3.51 3.90 10.68
CA LEU A 231 3.85 5.22 10.14
C LEU A 231 4.11 5.16 8.63
N GLU A 232 4.85 4.14 8.16
CA GLU A 232 5.13 3.96 6.73
C GLU A 232 3.86 3.56 5.95
N ILE A 233 3.01 2.71 6.52
CA ILE A 233 1.71 2.38 5.92
C ILE A 233 0.82 3.61 5.81
N GLN A 234 0.84 4.49 6.82
CA GLN A 234 0.07 5.72 6.78
C GLN A 234 0.54 6.66 5.65
N LYS A 235 1.84 6.68 5.34
CA LYS A 235 2.38 7.40 4.18
C LYS A 235 2.01 6.72 2.86
N LEU A 236 1.96 5.39 2.82
CA LEU A 236 1.63 4.59 1.64
C LEU A 236 0.12 4.56 1.33
N LYS A 237 -0.74 4.65 2.35
CA LYS A 237 -2.19 4.59 2.25
C LYS A 237 -2.78 5.55 1.19
N PRO A 238 -2.52 6.87 1.21
CA PRO A 238 -3.10 7.77 0.21
C PRO A 238 -2.63 7.45 -1.21
N LEU A 239 -1.40 6.94 -1.37
CA LEU A 239 -0.88 6.51 -2.67
C LEU A 239 -1.67 5.30 -3.19
N ALA A 240 -1.89 4.30 -2.33
CA ALA A 240 -2.64 3.10 -2.69
C ALA A 240 -4.12 3.41 -2.98
N GLU A 241 -4.80 4.19 -2.13
CA GLU A 241 -6.23 4.55 -2.32
C GLU A 241 -6.45 5.28 -3.64
N MET A 242 -5.62 6.28 -3.94
CA MET A 242 -5.72 7.04 -5.19
C MET A 242 -5.40 6.17 -6.40
N LEU A 243 -4.37 5.32 -6.32
CA LEU A 243 -4.02 4.41 -7.40
C LEU A 243 -5.14 3.41 -7.71
N ILE A 244 -5.70 2.78 -6.68
CA ILE A 244 -6.83 1.84 -6.82
C ILE A 244 -8.02 2.55 -7.46
N PHE A 245 -8.34 3.76 -7.02
CA PHE A 245 -9.41 4.56 -7.60
C PHE A 245 -9.16 4.80 -9.11
N TYR A 246 -7.97 5.30 -9.48
CA TYR A 246 -7.66 5.57 -10.89
C TYR A 246 -7.65 4.32 -11.76
N VAL A 247 -7.12 3.20 -11.27
CA VAL A 247 -7.06 1.94 -12.02
C VAL A 247 -8.46 1.37 -12.21
N TYR A 248 -9.28 1.35 -11.15
CA TYR A 248 -10.62 0.80 -11.18
C TYR A 248 -11.57 1.54 -12.13
N TYR A 249 -11.67 2.87 -12.01
CA TYR A 249 -12.57 3.65 -12.88
C TYR A 249 -12.13 3.63 -14.35
N PHE A 250 -10.81 3.67 -14.59
CA PHE A 250 -10.28 3.53 -15.94
C PHE A 250 -10.58 2.16 -16.53
N ALA A 251 -10.45 1.09 -15.73
CA ALA A 251 -10.79 -0.25 -16.15
C ALA A 251 -12.26 -0.36 -16.57
N LEU A 252 -13.18 0.18 -15.77
CA LEU A 252 -14.60 0.19 -16.11
C LEU A 252 -14.89 0.89 -17.44
N ILE A 253 -14.32 2.08 -17.66
CA ILE A 253 -14.50 2.84 -18.89
C ILE A 253 -13.90 2.08 -20.09
N THR A 254 -12.70 1.52 -19.93
CA THR A 254 -11.99 0.80 -21.00
C THR A 254 -12.69 -0.51 -21.36
N ILE A 255 -13.20 -1.23 -20.38
CA ILE A 255 -13.98 -2.45 -20.60
C ILE A 255 -15.26 -2.12 -21.34
N GLY A 256 -16.06 -1.16 -20.85
CA GLY A 256 -17.33 -0.78 -21.48
C GLY A 256 -17.18 -0.30 -22.92
N SER A 257 -16.17 0.53 -23.18
CA SER A 257 -15.86 1.01 -24.52
C SER A 257 -15.31 -0.09 -25.44
N THR A 258 -14.50 -1.02 -24.93
CA THR A 258 -14.04 -2.18 -25.70
C THR A 258 -15.21 -3.08 -26.11
N PHE A 259 -16.16 -3.35 -25.20
CA PHE A 259 -17.37 -4.08 -25.53
C PHE A 259 -18.18 -3.38 -26.62
N PHE A 260 -18.33 -2.05 -26.54
CA PHE A 260 -19.03 -1.27 -27.57
C PHE A 260 -18.37 -1.42 -28.96
N ILE A 261 -17.03 -1.31 -29.03
CA ILE A 261 -16.28 -1.46 -30.29
C ILE A 261 -16.44 -2.88 -30.86
N VAL A 262 -16.28 -3.91 -30.02
CA VAL A 262 -16.41 -5.32 -30.42
C VAL A 262 -17.80 -5.65 -30.95
N MET A 263 -18.84 -4.99 -30.43
CA MET A 263 -20.22 -5.19 -30.89
C MET A 263 -20.56 -4.40 -32.17
N SER A 264 -19.78 -3.36 -32.49
CA SER A 264 -20.07 -2.44 -33.60
C SER A 264 -19.41 -2.87 -34.92
N GLU A 265 -18.35 -3.68 -34.87
CA GLU A 265 -17.59 -4.10 -36.05
C GLU A 265 -17.50 -5.63 -36.19
N SER A 266 -17.18 -6.10 -37.40
CA SER A 266 -16.81 -7.50 -37.62
C SER A 266 -15.48 -7.83 -36.93
N ILE A 267 -15.34 -9.07 -36.43
CA ILE A 267 -14.13 -9.53 -35.74
C ILE A 267 -12.89 -9.37 -36.64
N THR A 268 -11.95 -8.52 -36.20
CA THR A 268 -10.64 -8.31 -36.82
C THR A 268 -9.50 -8.66 -35.84
N PHE A 269 -8.26 -8.73 -36.32
CA PHE A 269 -7.08 -8.91 -35.45
C PHE A 269 -6.98 -7.87 -34.32
N MET A 270 -7.48 -6.64 -34.55
CA MET A 270 -7.50 -5.58 -33.53
C MET A 270 -8.34 -5.97 -32.31
N HIS A 271 -9.41 -6.76 -32.49
CA HIS A 271 -10.24 -7.23 -31.39
C HIS A 271 -9.47 -8.14 -30.43
N ILE A 272 -8.54 -8.95 -30.95
CA ILE A 272 -7.65 -9.79 -30.13
C ILE A 272 -6.72 -8.92 -29.30
N ALA A 273 -6.13 -7.88 -29.90
CA ALA A 273 -5.27 -6.94 -29.18
C ALA A 273 -6.03 -6.19 -28.08
N MET A 274 -7.27 -5.75 -28.36
CA MET A 274 -8.15 -5.11 -27.37
C MET A 274 -8.53 -6.05 -26.23
N GLY A 275 -8.89 -7.29 -26.55
CA GLY A 275 -9.17 -8.31 -25.54
C GLY A 275 -7.96 -8.56 -24.62
N ALA A 276 -6.75 -8.59 -25.18
CA ALA A 276 -5.52 -8.68 -24.40
C ALA A 276 -5.31 -7.43 -23.52
N THR A 277 -5.60 -6.23 -24.01
CA THR A 277 -5.53 -5.00 -23.20
C THR A 277 -6.50 -5.04 -22.02
N VAL A 278 -7.76 -5.42 -22.27
CA VAL A 278 -8.76 -5.59 -21.21
C VAL A 278 -8.30 -6.62 -20.18
N TRP A 279 -7.78 -7.76 -20.62
CA TRP A 279 -7.26 -8.79 -19.72
C TRP A 279 -6.16 -8.26 -18.80
N VAL A 280 -5.18 -7.52 -19.34
CA VAL A 280 -4.09 -6.98 -18.54
C VAL A 280 -4.59 -5.92 -17.55
N ILE A 281 -5.55 -5.07 -17.94
CA ILE A 281 -6.16 -4.07 -17.03
C ILE A 281 -6.96 -4.77 -15.91
N CYS A 282 -7.69 -5.84 -16.22
CA CYS A 282 -8.36 -6.66 -15.20
C CYS A 282 -7.37 -7.29 -14.23
N LEU A 283 -6.24 -7.80 -14.73
CA LEU A 283 -5.17 -8.35 -13.89
C LEU A 283 -4.55 -7.27 -13.00
N GLU A 284 -4.35 -6.06 -13.52
CA GLU A 284 -3.89 -4.91 -12.73
C GLU A 284 -4.85 -4.59 -11.57
N CYS A 285 -6.16 -4.53 -11.85
CA CYS A 285 -7.19 -4.33 -10.82
C CYS A 285 -7.15 -5.47 -9.79
N TYR A 286 -7.12 -6.71 -10.25
CA TYR A 286 -7.10 -7.90 -9.40
C TYR A 286 -5.91 -7.89 -8.45
N VAL A 287 -4.69 -7.61 -8.95
CA VAL A 287 -3.47 -7.58 -8.13
C VAL A 287 -3.58 -6.50 -7.04
N LEU A 288 -4.10 -5.31 -7.38
CA LEU A 288 -4.26 -4.24 -6.39
C LEU A 288 -5.30 -4.58 -5.31
N CYS A 289 -6.44 -5.15 -5.70
CA CYS A 289 -7.46 -5.60 -4.75
C CYS A 289 -6.91 -6.71 -3.84
N TYR A 290 -6.27 -7.73 -4.44
CA TYR A 290 -5.65 -8.83 -3.70
C TYR A 290 -4.63 -8.34 -2.68
N LEU A 291 -3.80 -7.35 -3.04
CA LEU A 291 -2.82 -6.80 -2.09
C LEU A 291 -3.48 -6.08 -0.91
N VAL A 292 -4.55 -5.32 -1.17
CA VAL A 292 -5.33 -4.67 -0.10
C VAL A 292 -5.96 -5.69 0.85
N ASP A 293 -6.56 -6.74 0.30
CA ASP A 293 -7.17 -7.81 1.10
C ASP A 293 -6.11 -8.58 1.88
N ALA A 294 -5.00 -8.93 1.25
CA ALA A 294 -3.87 -9.59 1.91
C ALA A 294 -3.29 -8.74 3.05
N PHE A 295 -3.25 -7.41 2.91
CA PHE A 295 -2.89 -6.53 4.02
C PHE A 295 -3.89 -6.62 5.17
N LYS A 296 -5.18 -6.54 4.87
CA LYS A 296 -6.24 -6.60 5.87
C LYS A 296 -6.13 -7.87 6.71
N ASP A 297 -5.87 -9.01 6.08
CA ASP A 297 -5.72 -10.30 6.76
C ASP A 297 -4.52 -10.30 7.73
N VAL A 298 -3.36 -9.79 7.30
CA VAL A 298 -2.15 -9.74 8.14
C VAL A 298 -2.39 -8.89 9.40
N PHE A 299 -3.00 -7.73 9.26
CA PHE A 299 -3.31 -6.90 10.41
C PHE A 299 -4.43 -7.45 11.30
N GLN A 300 -5.41 -8.16 10.75
CA GLN A 300 -6.38 -8.90 11.55
C GLN A 300 -5.67 -9.97 12.39
N SER A 301 -4.67 -10.66 11.82
CA SER A 301 -3.81 -11.60 12.55
C SER A 301 -3.04 -10.90 13.68
N ILE A 302 -2.40 -9.75 13.41
CA ILE A 302 -1.68 -8.96 14.43
C ILE A 302 -2.64 -8.59 15.58
N SER A 303 -3.81 -8.06 15.24
CA SER A 303 -4.81 -7.70 16.23
C SER A 303 -5.31 -8.91 17.02
N GLY A 304 -5.43 -10.08 16.39
CA GLY A 304 -5.82 -11.33 17.03
C GLY A 304 -4.81 -11.75 18.10
N HIS A 305 -3.52 -11.77 17.77
CA HIS A 305 -2.46 -12.07 18.75
C HIS A 305 -2.39 -11.04 19.88
N MET A 306 -2.51 -9.74 19.58
CA MET A 306 -2.53 -8.71 20.62
C MET A 306 -3.71 -8.85 21.57
N PHE A 307 -4.90 -9.18 21.04
CA PHE A 307 -6.07 -9.43 21.86
C PHE A 307 -5.89 -10.70 22.70
N SER A 308 -5.38 -11.78 22.10
CA SER A 308 -5.05 -13.03 22.80
C SER A 308 -4.11 -12.78 23.98
N LEU A 309 -3.00 -12.08 23.74
CA LEU A 309 -2.05 -11.65 24.77
C LEU A 309 -2.72 -10.81 25.86
N SER A 310 -3.63 -9.90 25.50
CA SER A 310 -4.33 -9.05 26.47
C SER A 310 -5.26 -9.84 27.41
N VAL A 311 -5.85 -10.93 26.92
CA VAL A 311 -6.77 -11.79 27.67
C VAL A 311 -6.01 -12.79 28.54
N GLN A 312 -4.86 -13.28 28.06
CA GLN A 312 -4.03 -14.25 28.77
C GLN A 312 -3.17 -13.63 29.89
N LEU A 313 -3.11 -12.30 30.00
CA LEU A 313 -2.37 -11.62 31.06
C LEU A 313 -2.85 -12.05 32.47
N PRO A 314 -1.97 -12.57 33.34
CA PRO A 314 -2.34 -12.93 34.70
C PRO A 314 -2.56 -11.69 35.56
N TYR A 315 -3.62 -11.69 36.37
CA TYR A 315 -3.87 -10.62 37.33
C TYR A 315 -2.99 -10.80 38.59
N SER A 316 -2.29 -9.75 39.00
CA SER A 316 -1.60 -9.68 40.29
C SER A 316 -1.99 -8.40 41.02
N ALA A 317 -2.31 -8.53 42.30
CA ALA A 317 -2.68 -7.39 43.15
C ALA A 317 -1.51 -6.41 43.34
N GLU A 318 -0.28 -6.94 43.39
CA GLU A 318 0.94 -6.14 43.55
C GLU A 318 1.28 -5.36 42.28
N HIS A 319 1.02 -5.97 41.10
CA HIS A 319 1.29 -5.39 39.78
C HIS A 319 0.01 -4.85 39.12
N ARG A 320 -1.01 -4.47 39.90
CA ARG A 320 -2.32 -4.07 39.37
C ARG A 320 -2.20 -2.92 38.36
N ARG A 321 -1.32 -1.95 38.64
CA ARG A 321 -1.13 -0.79 37.76
C ARG A 321 -0.51 -1.19 36.44
N GLU A 322 0.54 -2.02 36.48
CA GLU A 322 1.24 -2.55 35.30
C GLU A 322 0.31 -3.42 34.45
N TYR A 323 -0.48 -4.28 35.09
CA TYR A 323 -1.48 -5.11 34.45
C TYR A 323 -2.50 -4.27 33.68
N LEU A 324 -3.13 -3.29 34.34
CA LEU A 324 -4.13 -2.42 33.70
C LEU A 324 -3.51 -1.57 32.58
N GLY A 325 -2.30 -1.04 32.80
CA GLY A 325 -1.57 -0.24 31.82
C GLY A 325 -1.22 -1.04 30.58
N MET A 326 -0.73 -2.27 30.74
CA MET A 326 -0.35 -3.12 29.61
C MET A 326 -1.57 -3.66 28.86
N ARG A 327 -2.59 -4.12 29.58
CA ARG A 327 -3.83 -4.61 28.97
C ARG A 327 -4.52 -3.53 28.14
N SER A 328 -4.63 -2.30 28.69
CA SER A 328 -5.18 -1.17 27.95
C SER A 328 -4.31 -0.81 26.74
N THR A 329 -2.99 -0.81 26.87
CA THR A 329 -2.08 -0.55 25.74
C THR A 329 -2.26 -1.58 24.62
N LEU A 330 -2.32 -2.87 24.94
CA LEU A 330 -2.54 -3.94 23.96
C LEU A 330 -3.90 -3.83 23.27
N ASP A 331 -4.97 -3.56 24.03
CA ASP A 331 -6.32 -3.41 23.46
C ASP A 331 -6.41 -2.18 22.53
N ILE A 332 -5.78 -1.06 22.93
CA ILE A 332 -5.69 0.13 22.06
C ILE A 332 -4.96 -0.20 20.77
N VAL A 333 -3.79 -0.84 20.84
CA VAL A 333 -3.00 -1.13 19.64
C VAL A 333 -3.70 -2.15 18.74
N ALA A 334 -4.35 -3.16 19.31
CA ALA A 334 -5.18 -4.10 18.57
C ALA A 334 -6.27 -3.39 17.77
N ARG A 335 -7.05 -2.51 18.42
CA ARG A 335 -8.10 -1.71 17.77
C ARG A 335 -7.55 -0.74 16.75
N CYS A 336 -6.45 -0.06 17.04
CA CYS A 336 -5.77 0.82 16.09
C CYS A 336 -5.36 0.05 14.83
N SER A 337 -4.81 -1.16 15.00
CA SER A 337 -4.39 -2.02 13.88
C SER A 337 -5.56 -2.42 12.99
N GLN A 338 -6.74 -2.70 13.57
CA GLN A 338 -7.96 -2.98 12.80
C GLN A 338 -8.49 -1.76 12.05
N ASN A 339 -8.36 -0.56 12.63
CA ASN A 339 -8.94 0.67 12.06
C ASN A 339 -8.07 1.34 10.98
N VAL A 340 -6.75 1.13 11.00
CA VAL A 340 -5.81 1.78 10.05
C VAL A 340 -6.12 1.43 8.58
N ILE A 341 -6.62 0.22 8.32
CA ILE A 341 -6.76 -0.37 6.97
C ILE A 341 -8.18 -0.27 6.44
N ARG A 342 -8.99 0.65 6.97
CA ARG A 342 -10.14 1.09 6.21
C ARG A 342 -9.61 1.95 5.07
N PHE A 343 -9.23 1.29 3.96
CA PHE A 343 -8.99 1.93 2.68
C PHE A 343 -10.33 2.54 2.26
N GLY A 344 -10.46 3.83 2.50
CA GLY A 344 -11.70 4.54 2.26
C GLY A 344 -11.83 4.83 0.77
N CYS A 345 -13.07 4.79 0.26
CA CYS A 345 -13.33 5.57 -0.96
C CYS A 345 -13.04 7.05 -0.62
N PRO A 346 -12.29 7.81 -1.46
CA PRO A 346 -11.83 9.17 -1.15
C PRO A 346 -12.94 10.22 -0.87
N GLU A 347 -14.21 9.80 -0.87
CA GLU A 347 -15.39 10.61 -0.58
C GLU A 347 -15.40 11.28 0.80
N THR A 348 -14.69 10.75 1.80
CA THR A 348 -14.58 11.38 3.12
C THR A 348 -13.68 12.61 3.11
N ALA A 349 -12.64 12.64 2.28
CA ALA A 349 -11.76 13.82 2.14
C ALA A 349 -12.50 15.02 1.50
N VAL A 350 -13.48 14.76 0.62
CA VAL A 350 -14.33 15.81 0.03
C VAL A 350 -15.29 16.41 1.06
N LYS A 351 -15.76 15.61 2.03
CA LYS A 351 -16.63 16.10 3.11
C LYS A 351 -15.86 16.97 4.12
N ASP A 352 -14.61 16.63 4.44
CA ASP A 352 -13.79 17.44 5.35
C ASP A 352 -13.35 18.79 4.74
N LEU A 353 -13.11 18.85 3.43
CA LEU A 353 -12.89 20.11 2.70
C LEU A 353 -14.17 20.97 2.59
N ARG A 354 -15.34 20.33 2.57
CA ARG A 354 -16.64 21.03 2.51
C ARG A 354 -17.13 21.45 3.90
N SER A 355 -16.66 20.81 4.98
CA SER A 355 -16.89 21.24 6.36
C SER A 355 -15.91 22.32 6.84
N GLY A 356 -15.35 23.11 5.92
CA GLY A 356 -14.93 24.49 6.16
C GLY A 356 -16.11 25.39 6.57
N THR A 357 -16.92 24.91 7.52
CA THR A 357 -17.82 25.70 8.33
C THR A 357 -16.96 26.71 9.06
N THR A 358 -17.14 27.97 8.68
CA THR A 358 -16.87 29.13 9.53
C THR A 358 -17.26 28.80 10.98
N PRO A 359 -16.48 29.24 11.98
CA PRO A 359 -16.81 29.01 13.37
C PRO A 359 -18.22 29.58 13.61
N LYS A 360 -19.22 28.71 13.71
CA LYS A 360 -20.54 29.10 14.17
C LYS A 360 -20.32 29.66 15.56
N GLU A 361 -20.65 30.94 15.72
CA GLU A 361 -20.73 31.64 16.99
C GLU A 361 -21.24 30.68 18.06
N ALA A 362 -20.44 30.52 19.12
CA ALA A 362 -20.79 29.76 20.29
C ALA A 362 -22.11 30.32 20.83
N LYS A 363 -23.20 29.61 20.55
CA LYS A 363 -24.49 29.87 21.17
C LYS A 363 -24.30 29.67 22.66
N THR A 364 -24.28 30.78 23.40
CA THR A 364 -24.10 30.82 24.85
C THR A 364 -25.17 29.94 25.49
N LEU A 365 -24.77 28.76 25.96
CA LEU A 365 -25.67 27.95 26.78
C LEU A 365 -25.91 28.69 28.10
N PRO A 366 -27.14 28.67 28.63
CA PRO A 366 -27.42 29.25 29.93
C PRO A 366 -26.55 28.58 31.01
N PRO A 367 -26.13 29.34 32.02
CA PRO A 367 -25.25 28.84 33.08
C PRO A 367 -25.88 27.65 33.79
N GLN A 368 -25.21 26.51 33.68
CA GLN A 368 -25.56 25.31 34.43
C GLN A 368 -25.26 25.59 35.92
N PRO A 369 -26.17 25.25 36.86
CA PRO A 369 -25.98 25.52 38.27
C PRO A 369 -24.71 24.84 38.78
N ALA A 370 -23.90 25.61 39.51
CA ALA A 370 -22.63 25.16 40.07
C ALA A 370 -22.85 23.92 40.95
N GLN A 371 -22.33 22.77 40.49
CA GLN A 371 -22.19 21.61 41.35
C GLN A 371 -21.05 21.84 42.35
N PRO A 372 -21.23 21.44 43.63
CA PRO A 372 -20.25 21.65 44.69
C PRO A 372 -18.93 20.90 44.39
N PRO A 373 -17.77 21.51 44.68
CA PRO A 373 -16.46 21.05 44.20
C PRO A 373 -15.86 19.78 44.86
N ASP A 374 -16.57 19.06 45.72
CA ASP A 374 -15.95 18.09 46.64
C ASP A 374 -16.39 16.62 46.54
N SER A 375 -16.97 16.18 45.41
CA SER A 375 -17.34 14.76 45.29
C SER A 375 -17.06 14.11 43.94
N VAL A 376 -15.96 14.48 43.27
CA VAL A 376 -15.41 13.58 42.24
C VAL A 376 -14.80 12.40 42.98
N PRO A 377 -15.35 11.17 42.84
CA PRO A 377 -14.83 10.01 43.57
C PRO A 377 -13.34 9.84 43.26
N ARG A 378 -12.51 9.60 44.29
CA ARG A 378 -11.06 9.34 44.15
C ARG A 378 -10.74 8.37 43.00
N ARG A 379 -11.61 7.37 42.81
CA ARG A 379 -11.57 6.37 41.74
C ARG A 379 -11.56 6.98 40.34
N GLN A 380 -12.41 7.97 40.08
CA GLN A 380 -12.54 8.64 38.78
C GLN A 380 -11.31 9.49 38.45
N LYS A 381 -10.64 10.03 39.49
CA LYS A 381 -9.40 10.80 39.33
C LYS A 381 -8.20 9.88 39.02
N GLU A 382 -8.16 8.69 39.62
CA GLU A 382 -7.14 7.66 39.32
C GLU A 382 -7.32 7.06 37.92
N GLU A 383 -8.55 6.79 37.50
CA GLU A 383 -8.85 6.34 36.14
C GLU A 383 -8.43 7.38 35.09
N HIS A 384 -8.77 8.66 35.32
CA HIS A 384 -8.30 9.73 34.43
C HIS A 384 -6.77 9.85 34.36
N LEU A 385 -6.07 9.58 35.47
CA LEU A 385 -4.61 9.59 35.50
C LEU A 385 -4.02 8.41 34.71
N LEU A 386 -4.55 7.20 34.90
CA LEU A 386 -4.16 5.99 34.15
C LEU A 386 -4.42 6.14 32.65
N VAL A 387 -5.53 6.79 32.29
CA VAL A 387 -5.84 7.15 30.90
C VAL A 387 -4.81 8.09 30.33
N GLN A 388 -4.45 9.11 31.09
CA GLN A 388 -3.48 10.11 30.66
C GLN A 388 -2.08 9.51 30.55
N GLU A 389 -1.69 8.62 31.46
CA GLU A 389 -0.45 7.85 31.39
C GLU A 389 -0.45 6.88 30.20
N GLY A 390 -1.54 6.13 29.99
CA GLY A 390 -1.72 5.27 28.81
C GLY A 390 -1.63 6.08 27.51
N LEU A 391 -2.28 7.24 27.43
CA LEU A 391 -2.16 8.17 26.32
C LEU A 391 -0.75 8.74 26.17
N GLN A 392 -0.01 8.97 27.25
CA GLN A 392 1.38 9.42 27.19
C GLN A 392 2.33 8.31 26.73
N ILE A 393 2.12 7.06 27.16
CA ILE A 393 2.85 5.89 26.69
C ILE A 393 2.56 5.67 25.21
N VAL A 394 1.28 5.70 24.81
CA VAL A 394 0.85 5.62 23.42
C VAL A 394 1.43 6.78 22.60
N ASN A 395 1.35 8.02 23.07
CA ASN A 395 1.96 9.18 22.38
C ASN A 395 3.50 9.10 22.34
N GLY A 396 4.13 8.48 23.33
CA GLY A 396 5.57 8.25 23.39
C GLY A 396 6.02 7.13 22.45
N CYS A 397 5.19 6.09 22.27
CA CYS A 397 5.45 4.96 21.38
C CYS A 397 5.08 5.25 19.92
N ILE A 398 4.05 6.07 19.70
CA ILE A 398 3.49 6.38 18.38
C ILE A 398 4.02 7.72 17.82
N GLY A 399 4.69 8.53 18.64
CA GLY A 399 5.21 9.84 18.27
C GLY A 399 4.11 10.91 18.23
N ALA A 400 4.49 12.17 18.50
CA ALA A 400 3.57 13.28 18.72
C ALA A 400 2.56 13.57 17.57
N GLY A 401 2.78 12.99 16.38
CA GLY A 401 1.94 13.19 15.18
C GLY A 401 0.58 12.49 15.19
N TRP A 402 0.37 11.45 16.01
CA TRP A 402 -0.93 10.75 16.14
C TRP A 402 -1.90 11.43 17.11
N SER A 403 -1.42 12.39 17.89
CA SER A 403 -2.13 12.94 19.04
C SER A 403 -3.23 13.92 18.61
N THR A 404 -4.51 13.56 18.79
CA THR A 404 -5.37 14.20 19.82
C THR A 404 -6.88 14.00 19.61
N ARG A 405 -7.39 13.73 18.39
CA ARG A 405 -8.86 13.69 18.18
C ARG A 405 -9.48 12.30 18.20
N PHE A 406 -8.94 11.33 17.44
CA PHE A 406 -9.63 10.04 17.28
C PHE A 406 -9.50 9.12 18.51
N LEU A 407 -8.32 9.10 19.15
CA LEU A 407 -8.09 8.21 20.29
C LEU A 407 -8.84 8.62 21.55
N LYS A 408 -9.04 9.92 21.80
CA LYS A 408 -9.54 10.40 23.09
C LYS A 408 -10.99 10.01 23.33
N ASP A 409 -11.86 10.19 22.32
CA ASP A 409 -13.30 9.97 22.48
C ASP A 409 -13.66 8.48 22.52
N ASP A 410 -12.96 7.64 21.75
CA ASP A 410 -13.16 6.19 21.77
C ASP A 410 -12.58 5.54 23.03
N LEU A 411 -11.44 6.04 23.53
CA LEU A 411 -10.84 5.57 24.77
C LEU A 411 -11.72 5.91 25.99
N ILE A 412 -12.28 7.12 26.03
CA ILE A 412 -13.25 7.52 27.06
C ILE A 412 -14.48 6.59 27.01
N LYS A 413 -15.05 6.35 25.83
CA LYS A 413 -16.21 5.43 25.71
C LYS A 413 -15.90 4.01 26.15
N LEU A 414 -14.68 3.52 25.94
CA LEU A 414 -14.29 2.15 26.29
C LEU A 414 -14.06 1.94 27.77
N LEU A 415 -13.46 2.93 28.43
CA LEU A 415 -13.15 2.84 29.85
C LEU A 415 -14.38 3.03 30.73
N PHE A 416 -15.32 3.87 30.31
CA PHE A 416 -16.57 4.05 31.03
C PHE A 416 -17.57 2.89 30.85
N LYS A 417 -17.29 1.93 29.96
CA LYS A 417 -18.19 0.79 29.69
C LYS A 417 -17.74 -0.53 30.33
N ASN A 418 -16.49 -0.64 30.78
CA ASN A 418 -15.95 -1.88 31.36
C ASN A 418 -15.66 -1.69 32.85
N ASP A 419 -16.49 -2.30 33.71
CA ASP A 419 -16.22 -2.42 35.15
C ASP A 419 -15.05 -3.40 35.37
N PRO A 420 -13.89 -2.95 35.90
CA PRO A 420 -12.68 -3.78 35.99
C PRO A 420 -12.79 -4.95 36.97
N GLU A 421 -13.84 -5.00 37.80
CA GLU A 421 -14.06 -6.08 38.77
C GLU A 421 -15.01 -7.18 38.26
N LYS A 422 -15.68 -6.97 37.12
CA LYS A 422 -16.50 -8.00 36.48
C LYS A 422 -15.71 -8.70 35.36
N PRO A 423 -15.62 -10.05 35.34
CA PRO A 423 -15.16 -10.75 34.16
C PRO A 423 -16.05 -10.36 32.96
N PRO A 424 -15.52 -10.23 31.74
CA PRO A 424 -16.30 -9.78 30.59
C PRO A 424 -17.48 -10.74 30.38
N GLU A 425 -18.71 -10.22 30.55
CA GLU A 425 -19.91 -10.91 30.10
C GLU A 425 -19.80 -11.00 28.57
N ILE A 426 -19.67 -12.23 28.04
CA ILE A 426 -19.73 -12.51 26.61
C ILE A 426 -21.20 -12.38 26.19
N GLU A 427 -21.73 -11.16 26.20
CA GLU A 427 -22.99 -10.86 25.52
C GLU A 427 -22.68 -10.69 24.04
N GLY A 428 -23.32 -11.52 23.23
CA GLY A 428 -23.10 -11.62 21.79
C GLY A 428 -23.14 -10.26 21.10
N LEU A 429 -22.14 -10.02 20.25
CA LEU A 429 -22.12 -8.98 19.25
C LEU A 429 -23.29 -9.19 18.27
N GLY A 430 -24.46 -8.69 18.64
CA GLY A 430 -25.59 -8.52 17.74
C GLY A 430 -25.27 -7.44 16.72
N GLU A 431 -25.38 -7.80 15.44
CA GLU A 431 -25.36 -6.91 14.29
C GLU A 431 -26.52 -5.91 14.35
N GLU A 432 -26.36 -4.76 14.98
CA GLU A 432 -27.32 -3.67 14.78
C GLU A 432 -26.66 -2.31 15.04
N GLY A 433 -26.40 -1.57 13.95
CA GLY A 433 -26.03 -0.15 14.05
C GLY A 433 -24.90 0.34 13.12
N VAL A 434 -24.94 0.04 11.82
CA VAL A 434 -24.17 0.79 10.81
C VAL A 434 -25.12 1.30 9.72
N GLY A 435 -25.86 2.36 10.07
CA GLY A 435 -26.60 3.18 9.12
C GLY A 435 -25.69 4.22 8.47
N THR A 436 -24.79 3.78 7.60
CA THR A 436 -24.18 4.65 6.59
C THR A 436 -24.06 3.82 5.32
N VAL A 437 -24.63 4.30 4.22
CA VAL A 437 -24.61 3.62 2.92
C VAL A 437 -23.16 3.45 2.49
N GLN A 438 -22.61 2.28 2.81
CA GLN A 438 -21.31 1.81 2.37
C GLN A 438 -21.54 1.31 0.95
N MET A 439 -20.96 1.99 -0.04
CA MET A 439 -20.86 1.47 -1.39
C MET A 439 -19.80 0.36 -1.38
N CYS A 440 -20.13 -0.76 -0.72
CA CYS A 440 -19.44 -2.02 -0.90
C CYS A 440 -19.79 -2.49 -2.30
N VAL A 441 -18.94 -2.18 -3.29
CA VAL A 441 -18.91 -3.02 -4.49
C VAL A 441 -18.27 -4.32 -4.06
N GLY A 442 -19.09 -5.22 -3.51
CA GLY A 442 -18.71 -6.60 -3.27
C GLY A 442 -18.54 -7.28 -4.62
N VAL A 443 -17.36 -7.17 -5.22
CA VAL A 443 -16.90 -8.17 -6.18
C VAL A 443 -16.53 -9.38 -5.34
N SER A 444 -17.49 -10.28 -5.14
CA SER A 444 -17.21 -11.61 -4.57
C SER A 444 -16.22 -12.30 -5.51
N ALA A 445 -14.95 -12.34 -5.13
CA ALA A 445 -13.85 -12.91 -5.92
C ALA A 445 -13.87 -14.46 -5.93
N ASP A 446 -15.05 -15.09 -5.92
CA ASP A 446 -15.16 -16.54 -5.82
C ASP A 446 -16.17 -17.14 -6.80
N PRO A 447 -15.81 -17.28 -8.10
CA PRO A 447 -16.49 -18.18 -9.01
C PRO A 447 -15.95 -19.62 -8.96
N PHE A 448 -14.93 -19.92 -8.13
CA PHE A 448 -14.25 -21.24 -8.10
C PHE A 448 -13.87 -21.76 -6.71
N ALA A 449 -14.66 -21.50 -5.66
CA ALA A 449 -14.54 -22.20 -4.38
C ALA A 449 -14.94 -23.69 -4.52
N VAL A 450 -14.02 -24.51 -5.04
CA VAL A 450 -13.99 -25.94 -4.73
C VAL A 450 -13.55 -26.04 -3.27
N ARG A 451 -14.49 -26.37 -2.37
CA ARG A 451 -14.19 -26.75 -0.98
C ARG A 451 -13.18 -27.90 -0.97
N SER A 452 -11.90 -27.60 -0.80
CA SER A 452 -10.90 -28.56 -0.36
C SER A 452 -10.97 -28.67 1.16
N TYR A 453 -11.77 -29.62 1.63
CA TYR A 453 -11.62 -30.15 2.99
C TYR A 453 -10.23 -30.80 3.08
N TYR A 454 -9.28 -30.15 3.74
CA TYR A 454 -8.08 -30.82 4.24
C TYR A 454 -8.38 -31.35 5.65
N PRO A 455 -8.40 -32.68 5.89
CA PRO A 455 -8.39 -33.21 7.24
C PRO A 455 -6.97 -33.10 7.85
N PRO A 456 -6.84 -33.19 9.19
CA PRO A 456 -5.56 -33.06 9.87
C PRO A 456 -4.61 -34.18 9.47
N ARG A 457 -3.34 -33.82 9.34
CA ARG A 457 -2.23 -34.68 8.94
C ARG A 457 -1.70 -35.46 10.14
N GLU A 458 -2.51 -36.33 10.72
CA GLU A 458 -2.04 -37.37 11.63
C GLU A 458 -2.78 -38.68 11.34
N GLN A 459 -2.02 -39.78 11.28
CA GLN A 459 -2.44 -41.17 11.01
C GLN A 459 -2.55 -41.57 9.53
N PHE A 460 -1.41 -41.90 8.90
CA PHE A 460 -1.31 -43.04 7.96
C PHE A 460 0.13 -43.56 7.96
N LEU A 461 0.44 -44.34 8.99
CA LEU A 461 1.43 -45.42 8.91
C LEU A 461 0.63 -46.71 9.12
N THR A 462 0.99 -47.72 8.31
CA THR A 462 0.43 -49.06 8.19
C THR A 462 -0.64 -49.26 7.10
N TRP A 463 -0.33 -50.25 6.25
CA TRP A 463 -1.10 -50.95 5.22
C TRP A 463 -0.80 -50.63 3.74
N ALA A 464 -0.17 -51.66 3.13
CA ALA A 464 0.11 -51.96 1.71
C ALA A 464 1.24 -51.19 1.03
#